data_AF-V3YVJ3-F1
#
_entry.id   AF-V3YVJ3-F1
#
_cell.length_a   1.000
_cell.length_b   1.000
_cell.length_c   1.000
_cell.angle_alpha   90.00
_cell.angle_beta   90.00
_cell.angle_gamma   90.00
#
_symmetry.space_group_name_H-M   'P 1'
#
loop_
_entity.id
_entity.type
_entity.pdbx_description
1 polymer ?
#
loop_
_entity_poly.entity_id
_entity_poly.type
_entity_poly.pdbx_seq_one_letter_code
_entity_poly.pdbx_strand_id
1 'polypeptide(L)'
;MNVIVIKTDAGEYFPGNDVRGDVYLNIVRPTAAKGIKLDIYITEEFKYSYVSENGFLETEQSKIRHLKNENVILYERDSPLSHGSYRFPFEFTVPISTPGSFHSVHMESPEWKAVSLCVIIATAIDSTALTMSQSVVILNCTKQELDEKHVVSPQSTVYPVKSLLLWKKNRGISVTCKLLQNIYKTGENLELRLIIANNTAVNIISLKIKLIRHLKFKTLESTTRTATNFHCFVPKLDTISPVEKRGSYNDGEKLILTPEGGPHIIWEKFALMNGNISLMNNVLDKILIPLRDKNNVPFLPTLNGSAIECKYSLEIILDLNIEASITITHDIPCILPLSNKQWESIVLPEWTKNGIILSDC
;
A
#
# COMPACT_ATOMS: atom_id res chain seq x y z
N MET A 1 14.99 -24.49 27.29
CA MET A 1 14.02 -23.43 27.62
C MET A 1 12.69 -23.85 27.00
N ASN A 2 11.55 -23.47 27.59
CA ASN A 2 10.25 -23.70 26.96
C ASN A 2 10.13 -22.78 25.74
N VAL A 3 9.57 -23.25 24.64
CA VAL A 3 9.54 -22.53 23.36
C VAL A 3 8.13 -22.58 22.78
N ILE A 4 7.65 -21.44 22.29
CA ILE A 4 6.41 -21.32 21.52
C ILE A 4 6.74 -20.80 20.12
N VAL A 5 6.11 -21.35 19.08
CA VAL A 5 6.30 -20.96 17.67
C VAL A 5 4.93 -20.93 16.99
N ILE A 6 4.71 -19.96 16.11
CA ILE A 6 3.51 -19.88 15.25
C ILE A 6 3.97 -20.08 13.82
N LYS A 7 3.25 -20.91 13.06
CA LYS A 7 3.45 -21.02 11.61
C LYS A 7 2.11 -21.19 10.91
N THR A 8 1.76 -20.18 10.12
CA THR A 8 0.70 -20.24 9.12
C THR A 8 1.12 -21.05 7.89
N ASP A 9 0.15 -21.55 7.13
CA ASP A 9 0.36 -22.36 5.92
C ASP A 9 0.91 -21.54 4.74
N ALA A 10 0.57 -20.25 4.67
CA ALA A 10 1.18 -19.25 3.79
C ALA A 10 1.65 -18.01 4.56
N GLY A 11 2.53 -17.21 3.95
CA GLY A 11 2.98 -15.91 4.48
C GLY A 11 2.20 -14.71 3.96
N GLU A 12 1.45 -14.91 2.87
CA GLU A 12 0.74 -13.89 2.09
C GLU A 12 -0.69 -14.39 1.80
N TYR A 13 -1.69 -13.52 1.98
CA TYR A 13 -3.11 -13.85 1.79
C TYR A 13 -3.85 -12.73 1.09
N PHE A 14 -4.95 -13.08 0.44
CA PHE A 14 -5.91 -12.13 -0.10
C PHE A 14 -7.06 -11.89 0.89
N PRO A 15 -7.74 -10.74 0.83
CA PRO A 15 -9.00 -10.55 1.54
C PRO A 15 -10.01 -11.67 1.21
N GLY A 16 -10.69 -12.20 2.23
CA GLY A 16 -11.59 -13.34 2.12
C GLY A 16 -10.92 -14.72 2.17
N ASN A 17 -9.60 -14.83 2.23
CA ASN A 17 -8.94 -16.12 2.42
C ASN A 17 -9.05 -16.62 3.85
N ASP A 18 -9.08 -17.95 3.99
CA ASP A 18 -8.85 -18.62 5.26
C ASP A 18 -7.35 -18.69 5.53
N VAL A 19 -6.95 -18.22 6.70
CA VAL A 19 -5.62 -18.36 7.25
C VAL A 19 -5.63 -19.58 8.13
N ARG A 20 -4.82 -20.59 7.78
CA ARG A 20 -4.65 -21.81 8.56
C ARG A 20 -3.25 -21.86 9.12
N GLY A 21 -3.09 -22.47 10.28
CA GLY A 21 -1.78 -22.62 10.88
C GLY A 21 -1.80 -23.43 12.15
N ASP A 22 -0.64 -23.45 12.77
CA ASP A 22 -0.43 -24.16 14.02
C ASP A 22 0.38 -23.30 14.99
N VAL A 23 0.00 -23.38 16.26
CA VAL A 23 0.85 -23.00 17.39
C VAL A 23 1.56 -24.25 17.89
N TYR A 24 2.88 -24.20 17.93
CA TYR A 24 3.72 -25.25 18.47
C TYR A 24 4.25 -24.84 19.83
N LEU A 25 4.14 -25.70 20.82
CA LEU A 25 4.65 -25.47 22.17
C LEU A 25 5.54 -26.63 22.61
N ASN A 26 6.76 -26.34 23.02
CA ASN A 26 7.66 -27.32 23.61
C ASN A 26 7.95 -26.97 25.07
N ILE A 27 7.57 -27.87 25.98
CA ILE A 27 7.76 -27.74 27.42
C ILE A 27 8.89 -28.68 27.82
N VAL A 28 10.04 -28.10 28.15
CA VAL A 28 11.25 -28.81 28.60
C VAL A 28 11.43 -28.67 30.12
N ARG A 29 10.78 -27.68 30.73
CA ARG A 29 10.80 -27.43 32.19
C ARG A 29 9.38 -27.20 32.71
N PRO A 30 9.10 -27.53 33.98
CA PRO A 30 7.83 -27.22 34.61
C PRO A 30 7.40 -25.78 34.36
N THR A 31 6.13 -25.60 34.05
CA THR A 31 5.52 -24.30 33.76
C THR A 31 4.13 -24.26 34.39
N ALA A 32 3.64 -23.06 34.69
CA ALA A 32 2.25 -22.86 35.09
C ALA A 32 1.29 -22.89 33.89
N ALA A 33 1.81 -22.97 32.65
CA ALA A 33 1.01 -22.90 31.44
C ALA A 33 -0.08 -23.98 31.42
N LYS A 34 -1.35 -23.59 31.31
CA LYS A 34 -2.50 -24.52 31.29
C LYS A 34 -3.06 -24.80 29.90
N GLY A 35 -2.65 -24.01 28.92
CA GLY A 35 -3.24 -24.05 27.60
C GLY A 35 -2.64 -22.98 26.68
N ILE A 36 -3.24 -22.81 25.52
CA ILE A 36 -2.88 -21.79 24.53
C ILE A 36 -4.11 -20.99 24.17
N LYS A 37 -3.94 -19.67 24.10
CA LYS A 37 -4.91 -18.75 23.50
C LYS A 37 -4.28 -17.96 22.36
N LEU A 38 -5.13 -17.53 21.43
CA LEU A 38 -4.78 -16.65 20.32
C LEU A 38 -5.46 -15.29 20.47
N ASP A 39 -4.72 -14.24 20.12
CA ASP A 39 -5.25 -12.93 19.79
C ASP A 39 -4.93 -12.65 18.32
N ILE A 40 -5.95 -12.34 17.51
CA ILE A 40 -5.81 -12.06 16.09
C ILE A 40 -6.32 -10.65 15.83
N TYR A 41 -5.43 -9.82 15.28
CA TYR A 41 -5.70 -8.42 14.99
C TYR A 41 -5.46 -8.13 13.53
N ILE A 42 -6.45 -7.52 12.88
CA ILE A 42 -6.27 -6.86 11.59
C ILE A 42 -6.63 -5.40 11.79
N THR A 43 -5.61 -4.54 11.73
CA THR A 43 -5.77 -3.12 12.06
C THR A 43 -5.19 -2.23 11.01
N GLU A 44 -5.83 -1.09 10.82
CA GLU A 44 -5.40 0.00 9.97
C GLU A 44 -5.33 1.26 10.84
N GLU A 45 -4.16 1.86 10.98
CA GLU A 45 -3.95 3.01 11.85
C GLU A 45 -3.02 4.04 11.21
N PHE A 46 -3.33 5.32 11.42
CA PHE A 46 -2.37 6.40 11.16
C PHE A 46 -2.30 7.36 12.34
N LYS A 47 -1.15 8.02 12.45
CA LYS A 47 -0.89 9.17 13.31
C LYS A 47 -0.20 10.22 12.47
N TYR A 48 -0.68 11.46 12.51
CA TYR A 48 -0.16 12.60 11.76
C TYR A 48 -0.02 13.78 12.71
N SER A 49 1.21 14.23 12.94
CA SER A 49 1.56 15.30 13.88
C SER A 49 2.14 16.48 13.12
N TYR A 50 1.60 17.69 13.35
CA TYR A 50 1.99 18.91 12.65
C TYR A 50 1.92 20.12 13.58
N VAL A 51 2.65 21.18 13.25
CA VAL A 51 2.56 22.46 13.96
C VAL A 51 1.46 23.29 13.32
N SER A 52 0.42 23.64 14.07
CA SER A 52 -0.66 24.50 13.58
C SER A 52 -0.26 25.98 13.54
N GLU A 53 -1.12 26.83 12.97
CA GLU A 53 -0.84 28.26 12.76
C GLU A 53 -0.53 29.03 14.05
N ASN A 54 -1.10 28.59 15.17
CA ASN A 54 -0.85 29.14 16.50
C ASN A 54 0.47 28.63 17.13
N GLY A 55 1.26 27.83 16.40
CA GLY A 55 2.54 27.27 16.84
C GLY A 55 2.42 26.05 17.74
N PHE A 56 1.21 25.51 17.96
CA PHE A 56 1.02 24.33 18.80
C PHE A 56 1.18 23.03 17.99
N LEU A 57 1.72 21.99 18.63
CA LEU A 57 1.78 20.66 18.04
C LEU A 57 0.40 20.01 18.12
N GLU A 58 -0.25 19.81 16.98
CA GLU A 58 -1.50 19.08 16.86
C GLU A 58 -1.22 17.66 16.35
N THR A 59 -2.09 16.71 16.70
CA THR A 59 -2.00 15.33 16.24
C THR A 59 -3.37 14.81 15.86
N GLU A 60 -3.48 14.35 14.61
CA GLU A 60 -4.64 13.65 14.09
C GLU A 60 -4.32 12.16 14.00
N GLN A 61 -5.27 11.31 14.36
CA GLN A 61 -5.08 9.86 14.33
C GLN A 61 -6.39 9.15 14.02
N SER A 62 -6.28 7.99 13.40
CA SER A 62 -7.41 7.07 13.20
C SER A 62 -6.92 5.65 13.41
N LYS A 63 -7.77 4.81 13.98
CA LYS A 63 -7.50 3.38 14.16
C LYS A 63 -8.77 2.59 13.89
N ILE A 64 -8.71 1.76 12.86
CA ILE A 64 -9.78 0.88 12.42
C ILE A 64 -9.35 -0.55 12.70
N ARG A 65 -10.25 -1.32 13.31
CA ARG A 65 -10.05 -2.76 13.53
C ARG A 65 -10.98 -3.49 12.57
N HIS A 66 -10.39 -4.11 11.55
CA HIS A 66 -11.11 -4.93 10.57
C HIS A 66 -11.44 -6.32 11.14
N LEU A 67 -10.55 -6.85 11.99
CA LEU A 67 -10.76 -8.07 12.76
C LEU A 67 -10.17 -7.88 14.16
N LYS A 68 -10.91 -8.37 15.16
CA LYS A 68 -10.49 -8.36 16.56
C LYS A 68 -11.03 -9.60 17.27
N ASN A 69 -10.27 -10.69 17.19
CA ASN A 69 -10.58 -11.91 17.94
C ASN A 69 -9.59 -11.99 19.10
N GLU A 70 -10.05 -11.71 20.31
CA GLU A 70 -9.22 -11.75 21.51
C GLU A 70 -9.57 -12.96 22.36
N ASN A 71 -8.55 -13.53 22.99
CA ASN A 71 -8.66 -14.68 23.90
C ASN A 71 -9.37 -15.88 23.26
N VAL A 72 -9.08 -16.18 21.99
CA VAL A 72 -9.53 -17.42 21.36
C VAL A 72 -8.76 -18.58 21.97
N ILE A 73 -9.39 -19.30 22.89
CA ILE A 73 -8.78 -20.46 23.53
C ILE A 73 -8.70 -21.58 22.49
N LEU A 74 -7.48 -22.05 22.20
CA LEU A 74 -7.27 -23.22 21.34
C LEU A 74 -7.31 -24.52 22.13
N TYR A 75 -6.90 -24.45 23.40
CA TYR A 75 -6.91 -25.56 24.35
C TYR A 75 -6.69 -25.00 25.75
N GLU A 76 -7.43 -25.50 26.74
CA GLU A 76 -7.23 -25.20 28.15
C GLU A 76 -7.58 -26.41 29.02
N ARG A 77 -6.88 -26.56 30.15
CA ARG A 77 -7.20 -27.59 31.15
C ARG A 77 -6.89 -27.09 32.56
N ASP A 78 -7.47 -27.73 33.57
CA ASP A 78 -7.30 -27.30 34.97
C ASP A 78 -5.86 -27.45 35.50
N SER A 79 -5.09 -28.38 34.94
CA SER A 79 -3.72 -28.70 35.37
C SER A 79 -2.65 -28.14 34.43
N PRO A 80 -1.47 -27.72 34.93
CA PRO A 80 -0.40 -27.25 34.07
C PRO A 80 0.04 -28.31 33.06
N LEU A 81 0.36 -27.88 31.84
CA LEU A 81 0.86 -28.71 30.75
C LEU A 81 2.14 -29.45 31.18
N SER A 82 2.18 -30.76 30.87
CA SER A 82 3.32 -31.61 31.21
C SER A 82 4.50 -31.36 30.28
N HIS A 83 5.64 -31.98 30.58
CA HIS A 83 6.76 -32.01 29.64
C HIS A 83 6.33 -32.67 28.33
N GLY A 84 6.70 -32.07 27.20
CA GLY A 84 6.36 -32.58 25.88
C GLY A 84 6.30 -31.52 24.81
N SER A 85 6.02 -31.97 23.59
CA SER A 85 5.81 -31.12 22.42
C SER A 85 4.35 -31.21 21.99
N TYR A 86 3.74 -30.05 21.77
CA TYR A 86 2.32 -29.88 21.52
C TYR A 86 2.10 -29.08 20.24
N ARG A 87 0.98 -29.36 19.58
CA ARG A 87 0.52 -28.69 18.36
C ARG A 87 -0.96 -28.31 18.52
N PHE A 88 -1.28 -27.05 18.29
CA PHE A 88 -2.62 -26.49 18.40
C PHE A 88 -3.00 -25.84 17.06
N PRO A 89 -3.82 -26.52 16.22
CA PRO A 89 -4.24 -25.96 14.95
C PRO A 89 -5.19 -24.78 15.15
N PHE A 90 -5.17 -23.82 14.22
CA PHE A 90 -6.12 -22.71 14.18
C PHE A 90 -6.51 -22.36 12.75
N GLU A 91 -7.68 -21.75 12.61
CA GLU A 91 -8.21 -21.23 11.36
C GLU A 91 -9.00 -19.95 11.61
N PHE A 92 -8.85 -18.95 10.74
CA PHE A 92 -9.72 -17.78 10.69
C PHE A 92 -9.80 -17.21 9.28
N THR A 93 -10.90 -16.55 8.93
CA THR A 93 -11.06 -15.91 7.63
C THR A 93 -10.67 -14.43 7.69
N VAL A 94 -9.86 -13.96 6.74
CA VAL A 94 -9.55 -12.53 6.56
C VAL A 94 -10.81 -11.82 6.06
N PRO A 95 -11.31 -10.76 6.73
CA PRO A 95 -12.47 -10.03 6.24
C PRO A 95 -12.24 -9.46 4.83
N ILE A 96 -13.25 -9.52 3.97
CA ILE A 96 -13.18 -9.02 2.58
C ILE A 96 -12.85 -7.52 2.53
N SER A 97 -13.26 -6.75 3.55
CA SER A 97 -12.96 -5.32 3.67
C SER A 97 -11.54 -5.00 4.14
N THR A 98 -10.71 -6.02 4.40
CA THR A 98 -9.35 -5.83 4.90
C THR A 98 -8.48 -5.20 3.82
N PRO A 99 -7.83 -4.06 4.08
CA PRO A 99 -6.90 -3.48 3.13
C PRO A 99 -5.56 -4.24 3.13
N GLY A 100 -4.77 -4.08 2.08
CA GLY A 100 -3.44 -4.72 2.02
C GLY A 100 -2.49 -4.27 3.13
N SER A 101 -1.43 -5.03 3.37
CA SER A 101 -0.41 -4.66 4.34
C SER A 101 0.35 -3.42 3.90
N PHE A 102 0.54 -2.51 4.83
CA PHE A 102 1.16 -1.21 4.58
C PHE A 102 1.95 -0.78 5.82
N HIS A 103 3.14 -0.23 5.62
CA HIS A 103 3.90 0.35 6.72
C HIS A 103 4.76 1.49 6.18
N SER A 104 4.56 2.68 6.73
CA SER A 104 5.38 3.83 6.41
C SER A 104 5.47 4.78 7.60
N VAL A 105 6.67 5.32 7.81
CA VAL A 105 6.99 6.26 8.87
C VAL A 105 7.81 7.39 8.27
N HIS A 106 7.42 8.62 8.57
CA HIS A 106 8.15 9.83 8.23
C HIS A 106 8.38 10.62 9.51
N MET A 107 9.64 10.83 9.86
CA MET A 107 10.05 11.41 11.15
C MET A 107 10.30 12.92 11.08
N GLU A 108 10.33 13.49 9.87
CA GLU A 108 10.51 14.94 9.68
C GLU A 108 9.15 15.64 9.75
N SER A 109 9.14 16.93 10.10
CA SER A 109 7.88 17.68 10.24
C SER A 109 7.26 17.94 8.85
N PRO A 110 5.98 17.59 8.61
CA PRO A 110 5.03 17.00 9.56
C PRO A 110 5.32 15.50 9.81
N GLU A 111 5.43 15.08 11.07
CA GLU A 111 5.71 13.68 11.43
C GLU A 111 4.48 12.83 11.16
N TRP A 112 4.66 11.65 10.56
CA TRP A 112 3.55 10.71 10.42
C TRP A 112 3.95 9.25 10.41
N LYS A 113 3.01 8.41 10.81
CA LYS A 113 3.08 6.95 10.78
C LYS A 113 1.77 6.41 10.24
N ALA A 114 1.83 5.49 9.30
CA ALA A 114 0.67 4.83 8.71
C ALA A 114 0.94 3.34 8.56
N VAL A 115 0.05 2.52 9.12
CA VAL A 115 0.25 1.07 9.23
C VAL A 115 -1.07 0.33 8.98
N SER A 116 -1.02 -0.69 8.14
CA SER A 116 -2.04 -1.74 8.04
C SER A 116 -1.37 -3.09 8.22
N LEU A 117 -1.77 -3.81 9.27
CA LEU A 117 -1.13 -5.06 9.69
C LEU A 117 -2.17 -6.14 10.03
N CYS A 118 -1.81 -7.39 9.75
CA CYS A 118 -2.43 -8.58 10.31
C CYS A 118 -1.42 -9.27 11.22
N VAL A 119 -1.76 -9.44 12.50
CA VAL A 119 -0.88 -10.02 13.52
C VAL A 119 -1.63 -11.10 14.29
N ILE A 120 -0.98 -12.26 14.41
CA ILE A 120 -1.42 -13.41 15.19
C ILE A 120 -0.51 -13.50 16.41
N ILE A 121 -1.08 -13.47 17.60
CA ILE A 121 -0.35 -13.57 18.87
C ILE A 121 -0.81 -14.84 19.58
N ALA A 122 0.14 -15.74 19.86
CA ALA A 122 -0.12 -16.93 20.66
C ALA A 122 0.49 -16.75 22.03
N THR A 123 -0.31 -17.00 23.07
CA THR A 123 0.09 -16.85 24.47
C THR A 123 -0.26 -18.12 25.23
N ALA A 124 0.68 -18.63 26.03
CA ALA A 124 0.37 -19.70 26.97
C ALA A 124 -0.46 -19.15 28.14
N ILE A 125 -1.62 -19.76 28.40
CA ILE A 125 -2.52 -19.38 29.49
C ILE A 125 -1.80 -19.57 30.82
N ASP A 126 -1.87 -18.60 31.73
CA ASP A 126 -1.12 -18.54 33.00
C ASP A 126 0.42 -18.45 32.87
N SER A 127 0.95 -18.18 31.67
CA SER A 127 2.39 -17.94 31.46
C SER A 127 2.66 -16.94 30.32
N THR A 128 2.53 -15.64 30.62
CA THR A 128 2.79 -14.56 29.63
C THR A 128 4.23 -14.53 29.11
N ALA A 129 5.18 -15.13 29.83
CA ALA A 129 6.56 -15.31 29.37
C ALA A 129 6.67 -16.20 28.12
N LEU A 130 5.65 -17.01 27.82
CA LEU A 130 5.54 -17.83 26.62
C LEU A 130 4.53 -17.20 25.66
N THR A 131 4.98 -16.12 25.02
CA THR A 131 4.22 -15.41 23.99
C THR A 131 5.04 -15.34 22.71
N MET A 132 4.38 -15.56 21.57
CA MET A 132 4.96 -15.39 20.24
C MET A 132 3.99 -14.57 19.39
N SER A 133 4.53 -13.80 18.44
CA SER A 133 3.76 -13.05 17.46
C SER A 133 4.27 -13.31 16.05
N GLN A 134 3.35 -13.48 15.11
CA GLN A 134 3.63 -13.63 13.69
C GLN A 134 2.82 -12.59 12.91
N SER A 135 3.51 -11.85 12.04
CA SER A 135 2.87 -10.96 11.08
C SER A 135 2.54 -11.70 9.80
N VAL A 136 1.37 -11.39 9.24
CA VAL A 136 0.89 -11.91 7.96
C VAL A 136 0.74 -10.75 6.97
N VAL A 137 1.11 -10.98 5.71
CA VAL A 137 0.98 -9.98 4.64
C VAL A 137 -0.37 -10.17 3.95
N ILE A 138 -1.16 -9.11 3.88
CA ILE A 138 -2.40 -9.07 3.10
C ILE A 138 -2.12 -8.35 1.77
N LEU A 139 -2.56 -8.93 0.66
CA LEU A 139 -2.38 -8.37 -0.68
C LEU A 139 -3.58 -7.49 -1.05
N ASN A 140 -3.34 -6.29 -1.59
CA ASN A 140 -4.40 -5.34 -2.00
C ASN A 140 -4.94 -5.65 -3.42
N CYS A 141 -5.27 -6.91 -3.67
CA CYS A 141 -5.90 -7.40 -4.90
C CYS A 141 -6.66 -8.69 -4.59
N THR A 142 -7.41 -9.20 -5.57
CA THR A 142 -8.00 -10.53 -5.52
C THR A 142 -7.07 -11.55 -6.18
N LYS A 143 -7.26 -12.83 -5.85
CA LYS A 143 -6.54 -13.92 -6.52
C LYS A 143 -6.82 -13.95 -8.02
N GLN A 144 -8.06 -13.69 -8.42
CA GLN A 144 -8.46 -13.61 -9.82
C GLN A 144 -7.69 -12.52 -10.56
N GLU A 145 -7.60 -11.30 -10.00
CA GLU A 145 -6.83 -10.21 -10.61
C GLU A 145 -5.33 -10.51 -10.74
N LEU A 146 -4.76 -11.32 -9.82
CA LEU A 146 -3.36 -11.73 -9.89
C LEU A 146 -3.11 -12.81 -10.94
N ASP A 147 -3.99 -13.81 -11.01
CA ASP A 147 -3.88 -14.92 -11.95
C ASP A 147 -4.21 -14.48 -13.37
N GLU A 148 -5.20 -13.60 -13.50
CA GLU A 148 -5.50 -12.91 -14.74
C GLU A 148 -4.37 -11.91 -15.02
N LYS A 149 -3.43 -12.31 -15.87
CA LYS A 149 -2.53 -11.37 -16.56
C LYS A 149 -3.29 -10.45 -17.52
N HIS A 150 -4.48 -9.99 -17.15
CA HIS A 150 -5.17 -8.95 -17.87
C HIS A 150 -4.21 -7.79 -17.98
N VAL A 151 -3.94 -7.41 -19.21
CA VAL A 151 -3.18 -6.22 -19.50
C VAL A 151 -4.20 -5.09 -19.52
N VAL A 152 -4.00 -4.01 -18.76
CA VAL A 152 -4.90 -2.86 -18.76
C VAL A 152 -5.13 -2.47 -20.22
N SER A 153 -6.39 -2.19 -20.54
CA SER A 153 -6.74 -1.61 -21.83
C SER A 153 -5.83 -0.41 -22.10
N PRO A 154 -5.19 -0.33 -23.28
CA PRO A 154 -4.35 0.81 -23.61
C PRO A 154 -5.13 2.11 -23.41
N GLN A 155 -4.53 3.10 -22.77
CA GLN A 155 -5.08 4.44 -22.72
C GLN A 155 -4.53 5.25 -23.88
N SER A 156 -5.40 5.95 -24.60
CA SER A 156 -5.01 6.73 -25.76
C SER A 156 -5.70 8.08 -25.74
N THR A 157 -4.94 9.13 -25.99
CA THR A 157 -5.46 10.48 -26.17
C THR A 157 -4.99 11.02 -27.51
N VAL A 158 -5.87 11.75 -28.19
CA VAL A 158 -5.56 12.43 -29.45
C VAL A 158 -5.66 13.92 -29.23
N TYR A 159 -4.56 14.63 -29.44
CA TYR A 159 -4.54 16.08 -29.42
C TYR A 159 -4.82 16.62 -30.83
N PRO A 160 -5.96 17.30 -31.05
CA PRO A 160 -6.27 17.89 -32.34
C PRO A 160 -5.43 19.16 -32.55
N VAL A 161 -4.68 19.21 -33.65
CA VAL A 161 -3.98 20.45 -34.05
C VAL A 161 -4.88 21.22 -35.00
N LYS A 162 -5.35 22.41 -34.57
CA LYS A 162 -6.20 23.27 -35.39
C LYS A 162 -5.48 23.61 -36.69
N SER A 163 -6.05 23.16 -37.82
CA SER A 163 -5.59 23.55 -39.16
C SER A 163 -6.56 24.56 -39.74
N LEU A 164 -6.03 25.67 -40.27
CA LEU A 164 -6.83 26.69 -40.97
C LEU A 164 -7.43 26.17 -42.29
N LEU A 165 -6.98 25.02 -42.80
CA LEU A 165 -7.45 24.44 -44.05
C LEU A 165 -8.54 23.38 -43.78
N LEU A 166 -9.79 23.72 -44.12
CA LEU A 166 -11.01 22.92 -43.91
C LEU A 166 -11.00 21.51 -44.56
N TRP A 167 -10.03 21.21 -45.43
CA TRP A 167 -10.01 19.96 -46.20
C TRP A 167 -9.10 18.87 -45.61
N LYS A 168 -8.37 19.13 -44.53
CA LYS A 168 -7.51 18.12 -43.87
C LYS A 168 -8.12 17.66 -42.54
N LYS A 169 -9.19 16.88 -42.63
CA LYS A 169 -9.73 16.14 -41.48
C LYS A 169 -8.71 15.05 -41.11
N ASN A 170 -8.33 14.94 -39.83
CA ASN A 170 -7.38 13.95 -39.25
C ASN A 170 -5.89 14.35 -39.13
N ARG A 171 -5.59 15.64 -38.89
CA ARG A 171 -4.26 16.03 -38.38
C ARG A 171 -4.30 16.13 -36.85
N GLY A 172 -3.46 15.36 -36.19
CA GLY A 172 -3.31 15.39 -34.74
C GLY A 172 -2.06 14.65 -34.28
N ILE A 173 -1.72 14.88 -33.03
CA ILE A 173 -0.70 14.10 -32.32
C ILE A 173 -1.47 13.11 -31.45
N SER A 174 -1.33 11.81 -31.72
CA SER A 174 -1.91 10.77 -30.89
C SER A 174 -0.83 10.14 -30.03
N VAL A 175 -1.16 9.92 -28.78
CA VAL A 175 -0.26 9.35 -27.79
C VAL A 175 -1.03 8.23 -27.11
N THR A 176 -0.49 7.03 -27.23
CA THR A 176 -1.06 5.82 -26.64
C THR A 176 -0.08 5.28 -25.63
N CYS A 177 -0.50 5.14 -24.38
CA CYS A 177 0.27 4.56 -23.30
C CYS A 177 -0.37 3.26 -22.84
N LYS A 178 0.47 2.27 -22.56
CA LYS A 178 0.02 0.95 -22.13
C LYS A 178 0.99 0.37 -21.12
N LEU A 179 0.48 0.05 -19.94
CA LEU A 179 1.20 -0.79 -18.99
C LEU A 179 1.21 -2.23 -19.47
N LEU A 180 2.37 -2.91 -19.41
CA LEU A 180 2.44 -4.32 -19.83
C LEU A 180 1.89 -5.29 -18.76
N GLN A 181 1.75 -4.83 -17.52
CA GLN A 181 1.15 -5.55 -16.40
C GLN A 181 0.27 -4.62 -15.56
N ASN A 182 -0.68 -5.17 -14.80
CA ASN A 182 -1.58 -4.40 -13.93
C ASN A 182 -1.10 -4.35 -12.48
N ILE A 183 -0.44 -5.43 -12.08
CA ILE A 183 0.00 -5.67 -10.72
C ILE A 183 1.51 -5.81 -10.78
N TYR A 184 2.18 -4.96 -10.02
CA TYR A 184 3.63 -4.99 -9.86
C TYR A 184 3.94 -5.26 -8.40
N LYS A 185 5.09 -5.83 -8.06
CA LYS A 185 5.58 -5.79 -6.67
C LYS A 185 6.46 -4.57 -6.47
N THR A 186 6.46 -4.05 -5.25
CA THR A 186 7.40 -2.99 -4.90
C THR A 186 8.86 -3.44 -5.07
N GLY A 187 9.72 -2.53 -5.54
CA GLY A 187 11.12 -2.81 -5.87
C GLY A 187 11.36 -3.29 -7.31
N GLU A 188 10.33 -3.74 -8.03
CA GLU A 188 10.42 -4.15 -9.44
C GLU A 188 10.55 -2.95 -10.39
N ASN A 189 10.53 -3.21 -11.71
CA ASN A 189 10.40 -2.15 -12.70
C ASN A 189 9.02 -2.27 -13.37
N LEU A 190 8.27 -1.18 -13.37
CA LEU A 190 7.09 -1.03 -14.20
C LEU A 190 7.51 -0.95 -15.67
N GLU A 191 6.81 -1.68 -16.54
CA GLU A 191 7.06 -1.68 -17.98
C GLU A 191 5.95 -0.89 -18.71
N LEU A 192 6.34 0.22 -19.31
CA LEU A 192 5.48 1.11 -20.07
C LEU A 192 5.80 1.03 -21.56
N ARG A 193 4.77 0.80 -22.37
CA ARG A 193 4.80 0.97 -23.82
C ARG A 193 4.16 2.30 -24.18
N LEU A 194 4.90 3.15 -24.88
CA LEU A 194 4.43 4.45 -25.34
C LEU A 194 4.54 4.53 -26.86
N ILE A 195 3.44 4.85 -27.53
CA ILE A 195 3.37 5.02 -28.98
C ILE A 195 2.95 6.46 -29.25
N ILE A 196 3.79 7.19 -29.98
CA ILE A 196 3.50 8.56 -30.40
C ILE A 196 3.40 8.56 -31.92
N ALA A 197 2.26 9.01 -32.45
CA ALA A 197 2.09 9.29 -33.86
C ALA A 197 1.80 10.77 -34.06
N ASN A 198 2.66 11.44 -34.81
CA ASN A 198 2.53 12.85 -35.12
C ASN A 198 2.28 13.03 -36.61
N ASN A 199 1.02 13.27 -36.97
CA ASN A 199 0.61 13.51 -38.35
C ASN A 199 0.52 15.01 -38.67
N THR A 200 1.32 15.83 -37.99
CA THR A 200 1.28 17.29 -38.05
C THR A 200 2.66 17.86 -38.39
N ALA A 201 2.75 19.19 -38.59
CA ALA A 201 4.02 19.89 -38.74
C ALA A 201 4.55 20.45 -37.40
N VAL A 202 3.83 20.21 -36.29
CA VAL A 202 4.23 20.67 -34.95
C VAL A 202 5.34 19.76 -34.45
N ASN A 203 6.43 20.36 -33.97
CA ASN A 203 7.55 19.60 -33.41
C ASN A 203 7.30 19.33 -31.93
N ILE A 204 7.60 18.10 -31.51
CA ILE A 204 7.64 17.72 -30.10
C ILE A 204 9.02 18.14 -29.57
N ILE A 205 9.06 19.04 -28.60
CA ILE A 205 10.32 19.52 -27.99
C ILE A 205 10.81 18.52 -26.95
N SER A 206 9.89 18.05 -26.11
CA SER A 206 10.21 17.33 -24.89
C SER A 206 9.17 16.25 -24.61
N LEU A 207 9.64 15.11 -24.09
CA LEU A 207 8.81 14.10 -23.45
C LEU A 207 9.25 14.00 -21.99
N LYS A 208 8.27 14.06 -21.10
CA LYS A 208 8.45 13.92 -19.67
C LYS A 208 7.51 12.86 -19.13
N ILE A 209 8.05 11.94 -18.34
CA ILE A 209 7.28 10.87 -17.69
C ILE A 209 7.47 10.99 -16.19
N LYS A 210 6.38 11.07 -15.45
CA LYS A 210 6.39 11.14 -13.99
C LYS A 210 5.61 9.97 -13.42
N LEU A 211 6.14 9.40 -12.34
CA LEU A 211 5.39 8.53 -11.46
C LEU A 211 4.95 9.34 -10.24
N ILE A 212 3.64 9.40 -10.03
CA ILE A 212 3.02 10.22 -9.00
C ILE A 212 2.35 9.30 -7.98
N ARG A 213 2.65 9.50 -6.70
CA ARG A 213 1.98 8.86 -5.57
C ARG A 213 0.91 9.80 -4.99
N HIS A 214 -0.25 9.24 -4.69
CA HIS A 214 -1.36 9.90 -4.04
C HIS A 214 -1.59 9.23 -2.67
N LEU A 215 -0.95 9.76 -1.62
CA LEU A 215 -1.12 9.30 -0.24
C LEU A 215 -2.12 10.20 0.49
N LYS A 216 -3.14 9.59 1.10
CA LYS A 216 -4.17 10.28 1.87
C LYS A 216 -4.46 9.55 3.17
N PHE A 217 -4.68 10.30 4.24
CA PHE A 217 -5.25 9.80 5.49
C PHE A 217 -6.68 10.31 5.64
N LYS A 218 -7.58 9.45 6.09
CA LYS A 218 -9.01 9.72 6.23
C LYS A 218 -9.37 9.54 7.69
N THR A 219 -9.72 10.61 8.40
CA THR A 219 -10.25 10.46 9.76
C THR A 219 -11.61 9.78 9.70
N LEU A 220 -11.92 8.95 10.70
CA LEU A 220 -13.31 8.58 10.93
C LEU A 220 -14.05 9.81 11.45
N GLU A 221 -15.34 9.91 11.13
CA GLU A 221 -16.24 10.90 11.74
C GLU A 221 -16.16 10.75 13.25
N SER A 222 -15.58 11.75 13.94
CA SER A 222 -15.70 11.79 15.40
C SER A 222 -17.12 12.25 15.70
N THR A 223 -17.92 11.39 16.31
CA THR A 223 -19.26 11.72 16.82
C THR A 223 -19.26 12.82 17.90
N THR A 224 -18.11 13.41 18.24
CA THR A 224 -17.96 14.38 19.34
C THR A 224 -17.04 15.58 19.05
N ARG A 225 -16.80 15.95 17.79
CA ARG A 225 -16.23 17.29 17.51
C ARG A 225 -17.36 18.30 17.40
N THR A 226 -17.60 19.05 18.48
CA THR A 226 -18.29 20.34 18.42
C THR A 226 -17.60 21.18 17.35
N ALA A 227 -18.32 21.45 16.27
CA ALA A 227 -17.84 22.23 15.14
C ALA A 227 -17.53 23.67 15.59
N THR A 228 -16.30 23.91 16.04
CA THR A 228 -15.71 25.24 15.96
C THR A 228 -15.24 25.41 14.53
N ASN A 229 -15.88 26.31 13.78
CA ASN A 229 -15.56 26.67 12.40
C ASN A 229 -14.06 26.97 12.25
N PHE A 230 -13.27 26.00 11.80
CA PHE A 230 -11.92 26.24 11.32
C PHE A 230 -12.03 26.72 9.87
N HIS A 231 -12.20 28.03 9.69
CA HIS A 231 -11.89 28.66 8.42
C HIS A 231 -10.36 28.69 8.28
N CYS A 232 -9.79 27.73 7.57
CA CYS A 232 -8.44 27.86 7.04
C CYS A 232 -8.46 28.97 5.97
N PHE A 233 -8.18 30.20 6.40
CA PHE A 233 -7.89 31.31 5.50
C PHE A 233 -6.54 31.02 4.85
N VAL A 234 -6.47 31.00 3.53
CA VAL A 234 -5.19 30.96 2.79
C VAL A 234 -4.74 32.40 2.60
N PRO A 235 -3.73 32.91 3.33
CA PRO A 235 -3.14 34.19 2.99
C PRO A 235 -2.21 33.94 1.79
N LYS A 236 -2.55 34.52 0.63
CA LYS A 236 -1.55 34.76 -0.40
C LYS A 236 -0.52 35.75 0.15
N LEU A 237 0.57 35.23 0.68
CA LEU A 237 1.84 35.95 0.77
C LEU A 237 2.91 35.07 0.14
N ASP A 238 3.82 35.70 -0.59
CA ASP A 238 4.83 35.10 -1.47
C ASP A 238 5.97 34.39 -0.68
N THR A 239 5.57 33.46 0.19
CA THR A 239 6.23 32.99 1.42
C THR A 239 6.70 31.54 1.33
N ILE A 240 7.75 31.24 2.11
CA ILE A 240 8.16 29.90 2.56
C ILE A 240 6.90 29.20 3.05
N SER A 241 6.33 28.31 2.24
CA SER A 241 5.00 27.75 2.51
C SER A 241 5.02 27.02 3.86
N PRO A 242 4.24 27.49 4.85
CA PRO A 242 3.81 26.61 5.93
C PRO A 242 3.13 25.40 5.27
N VAL A 243 3.28 24.21 5.85
CA VAL A 243 2.58 23.00 5.39
C VAL A 243 1.08 23.29 5.46
N GLU A 244 0.50 23.73 4.34
CA GLU A 244 -0.91 24.08 4.25
C GLU A 244 -1.72 22.83 4.56
N LYS A 245 -2.64 22.93 5.53
CA LYS A 245 -3.73 21.96 5.68
C LYS A 245 -4.53 21.93 4.37
N ARG A 246 -4.17 21.05 3.43
CA ARG A 246 -5.06 20.69 2.31
C ARG A 246 -6.01 19.61 2.76
N GLY A 247 -6.86 19.97 3.73
CA GLY A 247 -8.03 19.21 4.11
C GLY A 247 -9.24 19.81 3.40
N SER A 248 -9.85 19.06 2.49
CA SER A 248 -11.17 19.41 1.99
C SER A 248 -12.21 18.82 2.92
N TYR A 249 -13.13 19.66 3.35
CA TYR A 249 -14.36 19.23 3.96
C TYR A 249 -15.38 18.95 2.80
N ASN A 250 -15.89 17.71 2.65
CA ASN A 250 -17.10 17.30 1.89
C ASN A 250 -18.38 17.02 2.74
N ASP A 251 -19.45 17.82 2.58
CA ASP A 251 -20.75 17.83 3.30
C ASP A 251 -21.12 16.48 4.03
N GLY A 252 -20.80 16.37 5.33
CA GLY A 252 -20.91 15.15 6.17
C GLY A 252 -19.58 14.60 6.71
N GLU A 253 -18.63 15.49 6.95
CA GLU A 253 -17.23 15.36 6.57
C GLU A 253 -16.24 14.43 7.32
N LYS A 254 -15.65 13.47 6.59
CA LYS A 254 -14.33 12.89 6.91
C LYS A 254 -13.22 13.89 6.56
N LEU A 255 -12.35 14.23 7.52
CA LEU A 255 -11.14 15.02 7.25
C LEU A 255 -10.17 14.17 6.42
N ILE A 256 -9.78 14.69 5.26
CA ILE A 256 -8.78 14.06 4.38
C ILE A 256 -7.46 14.83 4.53
N LEU A 257 -6.42 14.17 5.01
CA LEU A 257 -5.07 14.72 5.12
C LEU A 257 -4.22 14.21 3.95
N THR A 258 -3.39 15.07 3.37
CA THR A 258 -2.37 14.70 2.37
C THR A 258 -0.99 14.91 2.99
N PRO A 259 -0.42 13.89 3.66
CA PRO A 259 0.79 14.06 4.48
C PRO A 259 2.02 14.51 3.68
N GLU A 260 1.99 14.37 2.37
CA GLU A 260 3.06 14.75 1.44
C GLU A 260 2.77 16.06 0.68
N GLY A 261 1.77 16.83 1.14
CA GLY A 261 1.36 18.10 0.49
C GLY A 261 0.53 17.93 -0.79
N GLY A 262 0.15 16.70 -1.13
CA GLY A 262 -0.67 16.36 -2.30
C GLY A 262 -0.06 15.23 -3.12
N PRO A 263 -0.33 15.17 -4.44
CA PRO A 263 0.33 14.23 -5.33
C PRO A 263 1.86 14.44 -5.30
N HIS A 264 2.59 13.40 -4.93
CA HIS A 264 4.04 13.45 -4.77
C HIS A 264 4.74 12.79 -5.96
N ILE A 265 5.61 13.53 -6.65
CA ILE A 265 6.40 12.99 -7.76
C ILE A 265 7.55 12.18 -7.17
N ILE A 266 7.45 10.86 -7.24
CA ILE A 266 8.44 9.94 -6.66
C ILE A 266 9.49 9.46 -7.67
N TRP A 267 9.20 9.61 -8.96
CA TRP A 267 10.16 9.36 -10.03
C TRP A 267 9.82 10.20 -11.25
N GLU A 268 10.84 10.66 -11.95
CA GLU A 268 10.70 11.50 -13.13
C GLU A 268 11.83 11.20 -14.13
N LYS A 269 11.48 11.15 -15.42
CA LYS A 269 12.44 11.03 -16.51
C LYS A 269 12.12 12.01 -17.62
N PHE A 270 13.17 12.67 -18.09
CA PHE A 270 13.13 13.58 -19.22
C PHE A 270 13.80 12.94 -20.43
N ALA A 271 13.17 13.06 -21.59
CA ALA A 271 13.75 12.72 -22.88
C ALA A 271 13.61 13.92 -23.81
N LEU A 272 14.74 14.52 -24.18
CA LEU A 272 14.78 15.57 -25.21
C LEU A 272 14.53 14.94 -26.57
N MET A 273 13.59 15.50 -27.32
CA MET A 273 13.13 14.97 -28.60
C MET A 273 13.60 15.83 -29.78
N ASN A 274 14.90 16.13 -29.86
CA ASN A 274 15.48 16.84 -31.02
C ASN A 274 15.71 15.91 -32.23
N GLY A 275 14.77 15.00 -32.56
CA GLY A 275 14.98 13.94 -33.55
C GLY A 275 13.71 13.43 -34.25
N ASN A 276 13.91 12.56 -35.25
CA ASN A 276 12.82 11.94 -36.02
C ASN A 276 12.03 10.94 -35.16
N ILE A 277 10.74 11.24 -34.93
CA ILE A 277 9.80 10.46 -34.10
C ILE A 277 9.76 8.97 -34.46
N SER A 278 9.93 8.61 -35.74
CA SER A 278 9.91 7.22 -36.19
C SER A 278 11.02 6.36 -35.57
N LEU A 279 12.22 6.93 -35.36
CA LEU A 279 13.34 6.24 -34.71
C LEU A 279 13.12 6.13 -33.19
N MET A 280 12.30 7.00 -32.62
CA MET A 280 12.06 7.07 -31.18
C MET A 280 11.07 6.03 -30.68
N ASN A 281 10.08 5.64 -31.50
CA ASN A 281 9.09 4.64 -31.10
C ASN A 281 9.74 3.30 -30.69
N ASN A 282 10.90 2.95 -31.24
CA ASN A 282 11.67 1.76 -30.81
C ASN A 282 12.17 1.87 -29.36
N VAL A 283 12.55 3.07 -28.91
CA VAL A 283 13.04 3.31 -27.54
C VAL A 283 11.87 3.44 -26.56
N LEU A 284 10.70 3.85 -27.04
CA LEU A 284 9.48 4.05 -26.25
C LEU A 284 8.66 2.78 -26.06
N ASP A 285 9.02 1.68 -26.75
CA ASP A 285 8.28 0.42 -26.70
C ASP A 285 8.36 -0.29 -25.34
N LYS A 286 9.48 -0.10 -24.62
CA LYS A 286 9.77 -0.77 -23.34
C LYS A 286 10.48 0.14 -22.36
N ILE A 287 9.79 1.17 -21.88
CA ILE A 287 10.30 2.07 -20.86
C ILE A 287 10.19 1.38 -19.49
N LEU A 288 11.34 1.24 -18.82
CA LEU A 288 11.41 0.71 -17.46
C LEU A 288 11.36 1.85 -16.45
N ILE A 289 10.38 1.80 -15.54
CA ILE A 289 10.20 2.76 -14.45
C ILE A 289 10.45 2.03 -13.13
N PRO A 290 11.55 2.30 -12.41
CA PRO A 290 11.86 1.60 -11.17
C PRO A 290 10.84 1.93 -10.08
N LEU A 291 10.27 0.92 -9.42
CA LEU A 291 9.38 1.06 -8.26
C LEU A 291 10.18 1.11 -6.95
N ARG A 292 11.24 1.91 -6.97
CA ARG A 292 12.18 2.14 -5.86
C ARG A 292 12.84 3.50 -6.02
N ASP A 293 13.27 4.07 -4.90
CA ASP A 293 13.96 5.35 -4.89
C ASP A 293 15.43 5.22 -5.36
N LYS A 294 16.15 6.35 -5.36
CA LYS A 294 17.58 6.42 -5.71
C LYS A 294 18.50 5.60 -4.78
N ASN A 295 18.04 5.28 -3.58
CA ASN A 295 18.75 4.47 -2.59
C ASN A 295 18.33 2.99 -2.66
N ASN A 296 17.58 2.59 -3.69
CA ASN A 296 16.95 1.28 -3.85
C ASN A 296 15.96 0.92 -2.73
N VAL A 297 15.42 1.90 -2.02
CA VAL A 297 14.31 1.68 -1.07
C VAL A 297 13.04 1.47 -1.89
N PRO A 298 12.36 0.33 -1.74
CA PRO A 298 11.12 0.06 -2.47
C PRO A 298 10.04 1.11 -2.15
N PHE A 299 9.24 1.48 -3.15
CA PHE A 299 8.10 2.38 -2.90
C PHE A 299 7.03 1.72 -2.03
N LEU A 300 6.13 2.54 -1.50
CA LEU A 300 5.01 2.01 -0.72
C LEU A 300 4.08 1.15 -1.60
N PRO A 301 3.41 0.13 -1.04
CA PRO A 301 2.39 -0.60 -1.79
C PRO A 301 1.14 0.26 -1.99
N THR A 302 0.34 -0.11 -3.00
CA THR A 302 -1.02 0.41 -3.16
C THR A 302 -1.87 -0.04 -1.99
N LEU A 303 -2.69 0.87 -1.47
CA LEU A 303 -3.59 0.61 -0.35
C LEU A 303 -4.92 1.33 -0.59
N ASN A 304 -6.02 0.58 -0.51
CA ASN A 304 -7.38 1.14 -0.57
C ASN A 304 -8.11 0.91 0.76
N GLY A 305 -7.58 1.50 1.83
CA GLY A 305 -8.13 1.38 3.18
C GLY A 305 -9.16 2.45 3.53
N SER A 306 -9.79 2.25 4.69
CA SER A 306 -10.80 3.15 5.22
C SER A 306 -10.20 4.39 5.89
N ALA A 307 -8.99 4.25 6.45
CA ALA A 307 -8.22 5.32 7.09
C ALA A 307 -7.01 5.77 6.26
N ILE A 308 -6.48 4.93 5.36
CA ILE A 308 -5.27 5.18 4.58
C ILE A 308 -5.54 4.80 3.13
N GLU A 309 -5.24 5.71 2.19
CA GLU A 309 -5.28 5.47 0.75
C GLU A 309 -3.92 5.80 0.15
N CYS A 310 -3.34 4.87 -0.60
CA CYS A 310 -2.09 5.05 -1.34
C CYS A 310 -2.32 4.56 -2.78
N LYS A 311 -2.32 5.49 -3.74
CA LYS A 311 -2.55 5.20 -5.17
C LYS A 311 -1.42 5.76 -6.02
N TYR A 312 -1.30 5.26 -7.24
CA TYR A 312 -0.23 5.65 -8.15
C TYR A 312 -0.79 5.96 -9.55
N SER A 313 -0.21 6.96 -10.20
CA SER A 313 -0.52 7.31 -11.59
C SER A 313 0.75 7.69 -12.33
N LEU A 314 0.81 7.38 -13.62
CA LEU A 314 1.81 7.90 -14.55
C LEU A 314 1.28 9.14 -15.24
N GLU A 315 2.05 10.22 -15.21
CA GLU A 315 1.78 11.43 -15.99
C GLU A 315 2.79 11.52 -17.14
N ILE A 316 2.29 11.50 -18.37
CA ILE A 316 3.08 11.59 -19.59
C ILE A 316 2.79 12.96 -20.21
N ILE A 317 3.81 13.80 -20.29
CA ILE A 317 3.71 15.18 -20.76
C ILE A 317 4.56 15.32 -22.02
N LEU A 318 3.97 15.84 -23.08
CA LEU A 318 4.66 16.19 -24.31
C LEU A 318 4.58 17.69 -24.53
N ASP A 319 5.73 18.35 -24.55
CA ASP A 319 5.82 19.77 -24.85
C ASP A 319 5.99 19.98 -26.35
N LEU A 320 5.21 20.89 -26.91
CA LEU A 320 5.18 21.20 -28.33
C LEU A 320 5.83 22.56 -28.59
N ASN A 321 6.37 22.77 -29.79
CA ASN A 321 6.98 24.04 -30.19
C ASN A 321 6.02 25.21 -30.43
N ILE A 322 4.76 25.04 -30.07
CA ILE A 322 3.69 26.04 -30.16
C ILE A 322 3.21 26.48 -28.77
N GLU A 323 4.07 26.35 -27.75
CA GLU A 323 3.76 26.67 -26.34
C GLU A 323 2.53 25.90 -25.80
N ALA A 324 2.26 24.72 -26.35
CA ALA A 324 1.21 23.82 -25.90
C ALA A 324 1.82 22.53 -25.35
N SER A 325 1.13 21.90 -24.39
CA SER A 325 1.48 20.58 -23.89
C SER A 325 0.32 19.60 -23.99
N ILE A 326 0.66 18.33 -24.18
CA ILE A 326 -0.30 17.21 -24.12
C ILE A 326 0.03 16.42 -22.87
N THR A 327 -0.93 16.32 -21.95
CA THR A 327 -0.78 15.51 -20.73
C THR A 327 -1.73 14.32 -20.79
N ILE A 328 -1.19 13.13 -20.50
CA ILE A 328 -1.96 11.90 -20.31
C ILE A 328 -1.65 11.35 -18.94
N THR A 329 -2.71 11.00 -18.20
CA THR A 329 -2.59 10.36 -16.89
C THR A 329 -3.10 8.93 -17.00
N HIS A 330 -2.27 7.97 -16.60
CA HIS A 330 -2.59 6.55 -16.56
C HIS A 330 -2.44 5.98 -15.16
N ASP A 331 -3.54 5.50 -14.58
CA ASP A 331 -3.52 4.91 -13.24
C ASP A 331 -2.74 3.58 -13.24
N ILE A 332 -2.01 3.33 -12.15
CA ILE A 332 -1.36 2.05 -11.90
C ILE A 332 -2.28 1.27 -10.95
N PRO A 333 -2.90 0.16 -11.41
CA PRO A 333 -3.94 -0.51 -10.63
C PRO A 333 -3.47 -0.98 -9.26
N CYS A 334 -2.33 -1.68 -9.19
CA CYS A 334 -1.82 -2.20 -7.93
C CYS A 334 -0.30 -2.34 -7.89
N ILE A 335 0.30 -1.94 -6.77
CA ILE A 335 1.67 -2.23 -6.36
C ILE A 335 1.59 -3.07 -5.07
N LEU A 336 2.01 -4.32 -5.13
CA LEU A 336 2.00 -5.24 -3.99
C LEU A 336 3.15 -4.94 -3.01
N PRO A 337 2.97 -5.26 -1.71
CA PRO A 337 4.04 -5.21 -0.74
C PRO A 337 5.15 -6.21 -1.07
N LEU A 338 6.30 -6.07 -0.38
CA LEU A 338 7.34 -7.09 -0.40
C LEU A 338 6.83 -8.40 0.19
N SER A 339 7.42 -9.51 -0.25
CA SER A 339 7.14 -10.83 0.30
C SER A 339 7.47 -10.94 1.79
N ASN A 340 6.72 -11.81 2.48
CA ASN A 340 6.82 -11.98 3.93
C ASN A 340 8.10 -12.74 4.33
N LYS A 341 9.24 -12.02 4.37
CA LYS A 341 10.54 -12.57 4.77
C LYS A 341 10.55 -13.16 6.17
N GLN A 342 9.73 -12.63 7.09
CA GLN A 342 9.58 -13.21 8.43
C GLN A 342 9.03 -14.64 8.30
N TRP A 343 7.96 -14.83 7.52
CA TRP A 343 7.39 -16.15 7.31
C TRP A 343 8.35 -17.10 6.59
N GLU A 344 9.06 -16.63 5.56
CA GLU A 344 10.06 -17.42 4.81
C GLU A 344 11.23 -17.89 5.68
N SER A 345 11.66 -17.05 6.63
CA SER A 345 12.80 -17.36 7.52
C SER A 345 12.44 -18.26 8.71
N ILE A 346 11.15 -18.52 8.97
CA ILE A 346 10.75 -19.45 10.04
C ILE A 346 11.08 -20.89 9.62
N VAL A 347 12.16 -21.39 10.19
CA VAL A 347 12.50 -22.83 10.18
C VAL A 347 11.87 -23.47 11.41
N LEU A 348 10.94 -24.40 11.18
CA LEU A 348 10.33 -25.15 12.27
C LEU A 348 11.37 -26.08 12.91
N PRO A 349 11.54 -26.04 14.25
CA PRO A 349 12.41 -26.99 14.95
C PRO A 349 11.99 -28.44 14.74
N GLU A 350 12.93 -29.39 14.77
CA GLU A 350 12.64 -30.82 14.54
C GLU A 350 11.55 -31.40 15.48
N TRP A 351 11.46 -30.91 16.72
CA TRP A 351 10.45 -31.38 17.69
C TRP A 351 9.01 -31.10 17.24
N THR A 352 8.79 -30.15 16.34
CA THR A 352 7.45 -29.80 15.82
C THR A 352 6.84 -30.93 15.00
N LYS A 353 7.65 -31.80 14.38
CA LYS A 353 7.20 -32.93 13.58
C LYS A 353 6.52 -34.02 14.41
N ASN A 354 6.85 -34.11 15.69
CA ASN A 354 6.36 -35.12 16.63
C ASN A 354 5.40 -34.53 17.68
N GLY A 355 4.91 -33.31 17.46
CA GLY A 355 4.01 -32.64 18.40
C GLY A 355 2.68 -33.38 18.55
N ILE A 356 2.25 -33.59 19.79
CA ILE A 356 0.93 -34.14 20.09
C ILE A 356 -0.11 -33.09 19.71
N ILE A 357 -1.05 -33.45 18.84
CA ILE A 357 -2.16 -32.58 18.49
C ILE A 357 -3.15 -32.57 19.66
N LEU A 358 -3.39 -31.38 20.22
CA LEU A 358 -4.41 -31.17 21.21
C LEU A 358 -5.47 -30.25 20.60
N SER A 359 -6.71 -30.72 20.60
CA SER A 359 -7.90 -29.96 20.25
C SER A 359 -8.96 -30.25 21.29
N ASP A 360 -9.70 -29.24 21.72
CA ASP A 360 -10.87 -29.46 22.56
C ASP A 360 -11.89 -30.30 21.76
N CYS A 361 -12.35 -31.40 22.36
CA CYS A 361 -13.45 -32.21 21.84
C CYS A 361 -14.79 -31.57 22.17
#